data_AF-A0A383BNJ7-F1
#
_entry.id   AF-A0A383BNJ7-F1
#
_cell.length_a   1.000
_cell.length_b   1.000
_cell.length_c   1.000
_cell.angle_alpha   90.00
_cell.angle_beta   90.00
_cell.angle_gamma   90.00
#
_symmetry.space_group_name_H-M   'P 1'
#
loop_
_entity.id
_entity.type
_entity.pdbx_description
1 polymer ?
#
loop_
_entity_poly.entity_id
_entity_poly.type
_entity_poly.pdbx_seq_one_letter_code
_entity_poly.pdbx_strand_id
1 'polypeptide(L)'
;MKDSFTYQEAAEYLGVPVPTLRKWVRRKWLPVIAVWAALAISPQVFSCQKEGEAPADEKAEEPPAKVSCVIEIHDPAAEGFLDRSADLEVLAEGFEIAEGPVWVTSREMLLFSDVRGNKIHSWSPKEGRSVFLSPGGHTGSVPF
;
A
#
# COMPACT_ATOMS: atom_id res chain seq x y z
N MET A 1 -23.32 23.29 23.10
CA MET A 1 -23.26 22.77 21.73
C MET A 1 -22.12 21.77 21.71
N LYS A 2 -22.44 20.47 21.67
CA LYS A 2 -21.47 19.37 21.66
C LYS A 2 -21.56 18.77 20.27
N ASP A 3 -20.64 19.13 19.39
CA ASP A 3 -20.61 18.58 18.05
C ASP A 3 -19.70 17.36 18.08
N SER A 4 -20.33 16.19 18.20
CA SER A 4 -19.72 14.89 18.08
C SER A 4 -19.35 14.64 16.62
N PHE A 5 -18.06 14.56 16.32
CA PHE A 5 -17.57 14.11 15.02
C PHE A 5 -17.82 12.59 14.90
N THR A 6 -18.82 12.21 14.12
CA THR A 6 -19.12 10.81 13.78
C THR A 6 -18.39 10.41 12.51
N TYR A 7 -17.55 9.38 12.59
CA TYR A 7 -16.95 8.72 11.43
C TYR A 7 -18.07 8.15 10.55
N GLN A 8 -18.20 8.62 9.31
CA GLN A 8 -19.01 7.94 8.32
C GLN A 8 -18.21 6.80 7.71
N GLU A 9 -18.74 5.60 7.86
CA GLU A 9 -18.26 4.36 7.27
C GLU A 9 -18.33 4.49 5.73
N ALA A 10 -17.17 4.44 5.08
CA ALA A 10 -17.03 4.50 3.62
C ALA A 10 -17.51 3.19 2.96
N ALA A 11 -18.79 2.86 3.12
CA ALA A 11 -19.45 1.69 2.54
C ALA A 11 -20.23 2.03 1.26
N GLU A 12 -19.79 3.02 0.48
CA GLU A 12 -20.53 3.51 -0.69
C GLU A 12 -19.65 3.71 -1.95
N TYR A 13 -18.67 2.82 -2.18
CA TYR A 13 -17.84 2.87 -3.40
C TYR A 13 -17.92 1.65 -4.32
N LEU A 14 -18.84 0.71 -4.10
CA LEU A 14 -19.05 -0.42 -5.02
C LEU A 14 -20.54 -0.67 -5.26
N GLY A 15 -21.17 0.20 -6.04
CA GLY A 15 -22.49 -0.01 -6.63
C GLY A 15 -22.45 -1.05 -7.75
N VAL A 16 -22.00 -2.27 -7.46
CA VAL A 16 -22.09 -3.41 -8.38
C VAL A 16 -23.04 -4.45 -7.77
N PRO A 17 -24.23 -4.67 -8.34
CA PRO A 17 -25.10 -5.75 -7.90
C PRO A 17 -24.46 -7.08 -8.28
N VAL A 18 -24.14 -7.92 -7.28
CA VAL A 18 -23.67 -9.29 -7.45
C VAL A 18 -24.88 -10.18 -7.81
N PRO A 19 -25.04 -10.68 -9.05
CA PRO A 19 -26.07 -11.64 -9.34
C PRO A 19 -25.57 -13.02 -8.90
N THR A 20 -26.28 -13.57 -7.93
CA THR A 20 -26.23 -14.94 -7.41
C THR A 20 -25.74 -15.99 -8.41
N LEU A 21 -24.55 -16.54 -8.11
CA LEU A 21 -23.93 -17.68 -8.75
C LEU A 21 -24.69 -18.97 -8.40
N ARG A 22 -25.83 -19.24 -9.04
CA ARG A 22 -26.51 -20.55 -8.98
C ARG A 22 -27.60 -20.65 -10.04
N LYS A 23 -27.47 -21.64 -10.94
CA LYS A 23 -28.39 -22.05 -12.03
C LYS A 23 -27.98 -21.70 -13.47
N TRP A 24 -26.74 -22.01 -13.87
CA TRP A 24 -26.46 -22.26 -15.30
C TRP A 24 -25.44 -23.39 -15.52
N VAL A 25 -25.45 -24.42 -14.68
CA VAL A 25 -24.98 -25.74 -15.10
C VAL A 25 -26.20 -26.47 -15.63
N ARG A 26 -26.08 -27.00 -16.86
CA ARG A 26 -27.01 -27.90 -17.60
C ARG A 26 -27.93 -27.25 -18.65
N ARG A 27 -27.37 -26.98 -19.84
CA ARG A 27 -27.92 -27.23 -21.20
C ARG A 27 -27.15 -26.33 -22.17
N LYS A 28 -26.54 -26.77 -23.27
CA LYS A 28 -26.42 -28.04 -23.97
C LYS A 28 -25.36 -27.76 -25.06
N TRP A 29 -24.41 -28.69 -25.23
CA TRP A 29 -23.80 -29.09 -26.51
C TRP A 29 -22.60 -28.30 -27.05
N LEU A 30 -21.39 -28.88 -26.87
CA LEU A 30 -20.43 -29.06 -27.97
C LEU A 30 -21.02 -30.14 -28.93
N PRO A 31 -20.84 -30.08 -30.27
CA PRO A 31 -19.54 -29.89 -30.94
C PRO A 31 -19.59 -29.13 -32.29
N VAL A 32 -18.77 -28.10 -32.49
CA VAL A 32 -18.29 -27.70 -33.84
C VAL A 32 -16.82 -27.29 -33.72
N ILE A 33 -15.96 -28.31 -33.54
CA ILE A 33 -14.59 -28.23 -34.03
C ILE A 33 -14.68 -28.67 -35.50
N ALA A 34 -14.01 -27.92 -36.37
CA ALA A 34 -13.92 -28.03 -37.83
C ALA A 34 -14.84 -27.06 -38.59
N VAL A 35 -14.25 -26.41 -39.60
CA VAL A 35 -14.75 -25.28 -40.41
C VAL A 35 -14.62 -23.97 -39.62
N TRP A 36 -13.49 -23.26 -39.63
CA TRP A 36 -12.88 -22.59 -40.77
C TRP A 36 -11.36 -22.50 -40.60
N ALA A 37 -10.63 -23.41 -41.25
CA ALA A 37 -9.34 -23.05 -41.82
C ALA A 37 -9.61 -22.30 -43.14
N ALA A 38 -8.74 -21.35 -43.48
CA ALA A 38 -8.76 -20.48 -44.66
C ALA A 38 -9.63 -19.21 -44.57
N LEU A 39 -9.06 -18.16 -43.98
CA LEU A 39 -9.02 -16.86 -44.66
C LEU A 39 -7.73 -16.14 -44.31
N ALA A 40 -6.90 -15.94 -45.34
CA ALA A 40 -5.60 -15.31 -45.27
C ALA A 40 -5.71 -13.81 -45.60
N ILE A 41 -4.77 -13.03 -45.05
CA ILE A 41 -4.28 -11.72 -45.50
C ILE A 41 -5.15 -10.50 -45.16
N SER A 42 -4.77 -9.85 -44.06
CA SER A 42 -4.55 -8.39 -44.02
C SER A 42 -3.65 -8.06 -42.83
N PRO A 43 -2.42 -7.55 -43.04
CA PRO A 43 -1.70 -6.88 -41.97
C PRO A 43 -2.35 -5.51 -41.79
N GLN A 44 -3.39 -5.46 -40.97
CA GLN A 44 -3.79 -4.20 -40.37
C GLN A 44 -2.67 -3.83 -39.41
N VAL A 45 -2.04 -2.71 -39.73
CA VAL A 45 -1.10 -1.98 -38.89
C VAL A 45 -1.72 -1.85 -37.50
N PHE A 46 -1.29 -2.70 -36.57
CA PHE A 46 -1.58 -2.51 -35.16
C PHE A 46 -0.77 -1.31 -34.70
N SER A 47 -1.41 -0.15 -34.79
CA SER A 47 -1.14 0.95 -33.89
C SER A 47 -1.30 0.45 -32.47
N CYS A 48 -0.18 0.26 -31.77
CA CYS A 48 -0.13 0.14 -30.33
C CYS A 48 1.12 0.89 -29.85
N GLN A 49 1.07 2.22 -29.86
CA GLN A 49 1.85 2.99 -28.89
C GLN A 49 1.13 2.86 -27.55
N LYS A 50 1.60 1.89 -26.78
CA LYS A 50 1.45 1.81 -25.34
C LYS A 50 2.89 1.55 -24.89
N GLU A 51 3.49 2.32 -23.99
CA GLU A 51 2.94 2.85 -22.76
C GLU A 51 3.59 4.21 -22.47
N GLY A 52 2.80 5.12 -21.88
CA GLY A 52 3.41 6.22 -21.14
C GLY A 52 4.26 5.60 -20.04
N GLU A 53 5.52 6.01 -20.01
CA GLU A 53 6.46 5.77 -18.93
C GLU A 53 5.73 5.99 -17.60
N ALA A 54 5.38 4.91 -16.91
CA ALA A 54 5.10 4.98 -15.50
C ALA A 54 6.38 5.51 -14.84
N PRO A 55 6.32 6.50 -13.93
CA PRO A 55 7.52 6.92 -13.24
C PRO A 55 8.14 5.70 -12.58
N ALA A 56 9.45 5.61 -12.76
CA ALA A 56 10.32 4.53 -12.33
C ALA A 56 9.83 3.87 -11.04
N ASP A 57 9.62 2.55 -11.17
CA ASP A 57 9.70 1.56 -10.11
C ASP A 57 10.60 2.05 -8.96
N GLU A 58 9.99 2.53 -7.87
CA GLU A 58 10.65 2.69 -6.57
C GLU A 58 10.99 1.28 -6.10
N LYS A 59 12.11 0.78 -6.63
CA LYS A 59 12.73 -0.49 -6.28
C LYS A 59 12.73 -0.61 -4.76
N ALA A 60 12.04 -1.64 -4.26
CA ALA A 60 12.01 -1.99 -2.84
C ALA A 60 13.43 -1.95 -2.29
N GLU A 61 13.67 -0.96 -1.44
CA GLU A 61 14.95 -0.70 -0.81
C GLU A 61 15.34 -1.92 0.04
N GLU A 62 16.59 -2.36 -0.03
CA GLU A 62 17.07 -3.45 0.83
C GLU A 62 16.79 -3.12 2.30
N PRO A 63 16.41 -4.11 3.13
CA PRO A 63 16.08 -3.86 4.51
C PRO A 63 17.28 -3.18 5.19
N PRO A 64 17.07 -2.05 5.86
CA PRO A 64 18.17 -1.25 6.38
C PRO A 64 18.93 -2.02 7.46
N ALA A 65 20.21 -1.67 7.62
CA ALA A 65 21.15 -2.46 8.41
C ALA A 65 20.80 -2.47 9.90
N LYS A 66 21.07 -3.61 10.56
CA LYS A 66 20.99 -3.76 12.02
C LYS A 66 21.97 -2.79 12.69
N VAL A 67 21.48 -1.93 13.59
CA VAL A 67 22.29 -0.91 14.25
C VAL A 67 22.75 -1.42 15.61
N SER A 68 24.04 -1.28 15.92
CA SER A 68 24.54 -1.56 17.27
C SER A 68 24.25 -0.38 18.19
N CYS A 69 23.45 -0.61 19.24
CA CYS A 69 23.19 0.37 20.29
C CYS A 69 23.28 -0.29 21.67
N VAL A 70 23.47 0.54 22.70
CA VAL A 70 23.38 0.14 24.10
C VAL A 70 22.14 0.79 24.71
N ILE A 71 21.28 0.00 25.33
CA ILE A 71 20.08 0.49 26.00
C ILE A 71 20.41 0.79 27.46
N GLU A 72 20.39 2.07 27.82
CA GLU A 72 20.52 2.53 29.20
C GLU A 72 19.14 2.74 29.82
N ILE A 73 18.91 2.12 30.98
CA ILE A 73 17.65 2.24 31.74
C ILE A 73 17.94 3.00 33.03
N HIS A 74 17.34 4.18 33.18
CA HIS A 74 17.55 5.05 34.34
C HIS A 74 16.55 4.83 35.49
N ASP A 75 15.40 4.22 35.21
CA ASP A 75 14.38 3.88 36.21
C ASP A 75 14.26 2.35 36.32
N PRO A 76 14.55 1.74 37.48
CA PRO A 76 14.39 0.30 37.69
C PRO A 76 12.97 -0.23 37.38
N ALA A 77 11.93 0.60 37.51
CA ALA A 77 10.57 0.19 37.17
C ALA A 77 10.39 -0.12 35.68
N ALA A 78 11.21 0.46 34.80
CA ALA A 78 11.17 0.21 33.36
C ALA A 78 11.73 -1.16 32.96
N GLU A 79 12.52 -1.82 33.83
CA GLU A 79 13.10 -3.15 33.56
C GLU A 79 12.03 -4.26 33.43
N GLY A 80 10.81 -4.01 33.92
CA GLY A 80 9.68 -4.91 33.72
C GLY A 80 9.08 -4.85 32.31
N PHE A 81 9.42 -3.84 31.51
CA PHE A 81 8.85 -3.59 30.18
C PHE A 81 9.89 -3.58 29.06
N LEU A 82 11.13 -3.23 29.38
CA LEU A 82 12.22 -3.07 28.40
C LEU A 82 13.33 -4.07 28.66
N ASP A 83 13.77 -4.74 27.60
CA ASP A 83 14.93 -5.64 27.62
C ASP A 83 16.19 -4.88 27.22
N ARG A 84 17.23 -4.94 28.06
CA ARG A 84 18.54 -4.32 27.78
C ARG A 84 19.29 -4.98 26.61
N SER A 85 18.91 -6.21 26.27
CA SER A 85 19.47 -6.98 25.16
C SER A 85 18.68 -6.85 23.87
N ALA A 86 17.62 -6.02 23.86
CA ALA A 86 16.84 -5.78 22.66
C ALA A 86 17.71 -5.16 21.56
N ASP A 87 17.54 -5.68 20.34
CA ASP A 87 18.20 -5.17 19.16
C ASP A 87 17.39 -4.00 18.57
N LEU A 88 18.09 -2.96 18.11
CA LEU A 88 17.49 -1.87 17.35
C LEU A 88 17.56 -2.16 15.85
N GLU A 89 16.40 -2.13 15.21
CA GLU A 89 16.24 -2.31 13.79
C GLU A 89 15.75 -0.99 13.17
N VAL A 90 16.43 -0.52 12.13
CA VAL A 90 15.88 0.54 11.29
C VAL A 90 14.83 -0.12 10.41
N LEU A 91 13.64 0.47 10.27
CA LEU A 91 12.59 -0.13 9.41
C LEU A 91 12.54 0.52 8.03
N ALA A 92 12.96 1.78 7.96
CA ALA A 92 12.95 2.61 6.77
C ALA A 92 13.79 3.88 6.98
N GLU A 93 14.37 4.42 5.91
CA GLU A 93 15.13 5.68 5.90
C GLU A 93 14.66 6.59 4.74
N GLY A 94 15.32 7.76 4.61
CA GLY A 94 15.13 8.67 3.48
C GLY A 94 14.03 9.73 3.64
N PHE A 95 13.58 9.99 4.88
CA PHE A 95 12.56 11.00 5.18
C PHE A 95 13.19 12.32 5.63
N GLU A 96 12.55 13.44 5.32
CA GLU A 96 12.97 14.72 5.89
C GLU A 96 12.59 14.83 7.37
N ILE A 97 11.31 14.58 7.69
CA ILE A 97 10.83 14.56 9.07
C ILE A 97 9.76 13.48 9.22
N ALA A 98 10.16 12.31 9.75
CA ALA A 98 9.26 11.19 10.02
C ALA A 98 8.54 11.36 11.37
N GLU A 99 7.20 11.44 11.35
CA GLU A 99 6.40 11.70 12.55
C GLU A 99 5.04 10.97 12.54
N GLY A 100 4.35 11.04 13.69
CA GLY A 100 2.97 10.57 13.83
C GLY A 100 2.76 9.08 13.54
N PRO A 101 3.55 8.15 14.10
CA PRO A 101 3.37 6.73 13.86
C PRO A 101 2.03 6.22 14.41
N VAL A 102 1.29 5.47 13.61
CA VAL A 102 0.05 4.81 14.00
C VAL A 102 0.04 3.38 13.47
N TRP A 103 -0.12 2.40 14.37
CA TRP A 103 -0.31 1.01 13.99
C TRP A 103 -1.78 0.73 13.67
N VAL A 104 -2.04 0.22 12.45
CA VAL A 104 -3.36 -0.18 11.98
C VAL A 104 -3.47 -1.69 12.04
N THR A 105 -3.94 -2.22 13.18
CA THR A 105 -3.99 -3.67 13.46
C THR A 105 -4.71 -4.48 12.37
N SER A 106 -5.83 -3.98 11.84
CA SER A 106 -6.61 -4.69 10.81
C SER A 106 -5.88 -4.87 9.48
N ARG A 107 -4.75 -4.17 9.29
CA ARG A 107 -3.92 -4.21 8.07
C ARG A 107 -2.48 -4.64 8.34
N GLU A 108 -2.12 -4.91 9.60
CA GLU A 108 -0.76 -5.22 10.03
C GLU A 108 0.27 -4.21 9.48
N MET A 109 -0.06 -2.92 9.61
CA MET A 109 0.64 -1.85 8.92
C MET A 109 0.89 -0.66 9.86
N LEU A 110 2.11 -0.15 9.85
CA LEU A 110 2.49 1.11 10.47
C LEU A 110 2.30 2.23 9.46
N LEU A 111 1.54 3.26 9.79
CA LEU A 111 1.46 4.51 9.03
C LEU A 111 2.25 5.60 9.74
N PHE A 112 2.92 6.46 8.98
CA PHE A 112 3.61 7.64 9.50
C PHE A 112 3.75 8.70 8.40
N SER A 113 3.94 9.96 8.79
CA SER A 113 4.06 11.07 7.84
C SER A 113 5.52 11.46 7.64
N ASP A 114 5.91 11.76 6.41
CA ASP A 114 7.04 12.63 6.12
C ASP A 114 6.51 14.06 5.95
N VAL A 115 6.61 14.86 7.01
CA VAL A 115 5.93 16.16 7.12
C VAL A 115 6.41 17.13 6.05
N ARG A 116 7.74 17.25 5.85
CA ARG A 116 8.30 18.12 4.81
C ARG A 116 8.29 17.45 3.43
N GLY A 117 8.42 16.12 3.37
CA GLY A 117 8.27 15.36 2.14
C GLY A 117 6.84 15.38 1.55
N ASN A 118 5.84 15.83 2.33
CA ASN A 118 4.43 15.88 1.96
C ASN A 118 3.93 14.51 1.45
N LYS A 119 4.25 13.46 2.19
CA LYS A 119 3.83 12.07 1.93
C LYS A 119 3.44 11.38 3.23
N ILE A 120 2.49 10.45 3.15
CA ILE A 120 2.24 9.46 4.19
C ILE A 120 2.82 8.15 3.70
N HIS A 121 3.60 7.50 4.55
CA HIS A 121 4.22 6.21 4.29
C HIS A 121 3.53 5.10 5.07
N SER A 122 3.60 3.89 4.53
CA SER A 122 3.26 2.65 5.20
C SER A 122 4.48 1.77 5.35
N TRP A 123 4.54 1.00 6.42
CA TRP A 123 5.49 -0.09 6.60
C TRP A 123 4.78 -1.35 7.09
N SER A 124 5.14 -2.52 6.57
CA SER A 124 4.74 -3.82 7.13
C SER A 124 5.91 -4.80 7.12
N PRO A 125 5.93 -5.82 7.99
CA PRO A 125 6.96 -6.85 7.95
C PRO A 125 7.05 -7.61 6.62
N LYS A 126 5.93 -7.70 5.89
CA LYS A 126 5.84 -8.45 4.64
C LYS A 126 6.30 -7.65 3.43
N GLU A 127 5.97 -6.37 3.38
CA GLU A 127 6.14 -5.53 2.19
C GLU A 127 7.20 -4.44 2.38
N GLY A 128 7.72 -4.28 3.60
CA GLY A 128 8.61 -3.18 3.93
C GLY A 128 7.91 -1.83 3.79
N ARG A 129 8.70 -0.79 3.52
CA ARG A 129 8.22 0.58 3.34
C ARG A 129 7.60 0.81 1.95
N SER A 130 6.46 1.50 1.89
CA SER A 130 5.84 2.02 0.68
C SER A 130 5.22 3.40 0.91
N VAL A 131 4.90 4.13 -0.17
CA VAL A 131 4.12 5.37 -0.09
C VAL A 131 2.64 5.01 0.00
N PHE A 132 1.96 5.46 1.06
CA PHE A 132 0.54 5.24 1.28
C PHE A 132 -0.31 6.37 0.66
N LEU A 133 0.11 7.62 0.80
CA LEU A 133 -0.58 8.79 0.25
C LEU A 133 0.41 9.87 -0.19
N SER A 134 0.20 10.43 -1.38
CA SER A 134 0.93 11.59 -1.90
C SER A 134 0.00 12.43 -2.80
N PRO A 135 -0.16 13.75 -2.57
CA PRO A 135 0.42 14.50 -1.47
C PRO A 135 -0.20 14.15 -0.11
N GLY A 136 0.56 14.28 0.97
CA GLY A 136 0.16 13.99 2.35
C GLY A 136 -0.82 14.99 2.95
N GLY A 137 -1.14 16.08 2.24
CA GLY A 137 -2.18 17.04 2.61
C GLY A 137 -1.72 18.49 2.62
N HIS A 138 -0.41 18.75 2.55
CA HIS A 138 0.09 20.12 2.40
C HIS A 138 -0.15 20.62 0.97
N THR A 139 -0.83 21.77 0.84
CA THR A 139 -1.25 22.32 -0.45
C THR A 139 -0.25 23.32 -1.05
N GLY A 140 0.81 23.69 -0.33
CA GLY A 140 1.77 24.71 -0.76
C GLY A 140 1.25 26.14 -0.64
N SER A 141 0.04 26.34 -0.13
CA SER A 141 -0.59 27.66 0.02
C SER A 141 -0.09 28.44 1.24
N VAL A 142 0.58 27.77 2.18
CA VAL A 142 1.19 28.37 3.36
C VAL A 142 2.63 27.84 3.53
N PRO A 143 3.56 28.62 4.10
CA PRO A 143 4.89 28.14 4.42
C PRO A 143 4.87 26.97 5.43
N PHE A 144 5.95 26.18 5.42
CA PHE A 144 6.28 25.24 6.49
C PHE A 144 7.04 25.94 7.62
#